data_AF-A0A852U742-F1
#
_entry.id   AF-A0A852U742-F1
#
_cell.length_a   1.000
_cell.length_b   1.000
_cell.length_c   1.000
_cell.angle_alpha   90.00
_cell.angle_beta   90.00
_cell.angle_gamma   90.00
#
_symmetry.space_group_name_H-M   'P 1'
#
loop_
_entity.id
_entity.type
_entity.pdbx_description
1 polymer ?
#
loop_
_entity_poly.entity_id
_entity_poly.type
_entity_poly.pdbx_seq_one_letter_code
_entity_poly.pdbx_strand_id
1 'polypeptide(L)'
;MNHHTLEPEATGTVGDGAVWTQDASGSRTQTDPLRCEFAGWLGDELVGVHPDFIVAGSLADALRASDFSGFELREAVVTTSPEFVSYAGGLPERWERLEPTGRADGNDDFAQRDGMLLVSERALALLNEHRLVEAQLVPAEETPEASRFAHHRDAARAAARLRERAGQEAEADEDALEVARLTALVDALDATASTPPKMRVNGDAKRTVAGDLTLAAAALGKKIEDPAALALLGLIDGPIEINRSGAYQCAYRNADRSLIVGMKGGAVKCVEFTFHPHRNAPEANYPRTAHLIEGIDPFTRDGVLEHLGEPKEVLPPDDGERSRDEYRIGRQRMMLYWKGQDYSPRTVMVGRKG
;
A
#
# COMPACT_ATOMS: atom_id res chain seq x y z
N MET A 1 20.10 -27.36 31.54
CA MET A 1 18.69 -27.33 31.07
C MET A 1 18.72 -27.19 29.55
N ASN A 2 17.75 -27.71 28.80
CA ASN A 2 17.68 -27.42 27.35
C ASN A 2 16.99 -26.07 27.15
N HIS A 3 17.56 -25.19 26.33
CA HIS A 3 16.98 -23.88 26.01
C HIS A 3 16.43 -23.86 24.59
N HIS A 4 15.21 -23.37 24.42
CA HIS A 4 14.67 -23.05 23.11
C HIS A 4 15.27 -21.73 22.63
N THR A 5 15.54 -21.64 21.33
CA THR A 5 16.00 -20.38 20.73
C THR A 5 14.78 -19.64 20.19
N LEU A 6 14.59 -18.41 20.65
CA LEU A 6 13.51 -17.53 20.22
C LEU A 6 14.10 -16.38 19.40
N GLU A 7 13.55 -16.16 18.22
CA GLU A 7 13.83 -15.03 17.35
C GLU A 7 12.62 -14.11 17.36
N PRO A 8 12.62 -13.03 18.16
CA PRO A 8 11.49 -12.12 18.23
C PRO A 8 11.25 -11.36 16.94
N GLU A 9 10.06 -10.76 16.82
CA GLU A 9 9.77 -9.78 15.78
C GLU A 9 10.83 -8.67 15.78
N ALA A 10 11.41 -8.31 14.63
CA ALA A 10 12.39 -7.23 14.52
C ALA A 10 11.72 -5.99 13.92
N THR A 11 11.55 -4.93 14.71
CA THR A 11 10.74 -3.76 14.30
C THR A 11 11.40 -2.41 14.47
N GLY A 12 12.55 -2.37 15.14
CA GLY A 12 13.17 -1.13 15.61
C GLY A 12 14.57 -0.90 15.08
N THR A 13 14.91 0.37 14.92
CA THR A 13 16.28 0.86 14.76
C THR A 13 16.71 1.59 16.03
N VAL A 14 17.98 2.02 16.08
CA VAL A 14 18.52 2.83 17.16
C VAL A 14 17.81 4.18 17.19
N GLY A 15 17.23 4.52 18.34
CA GLY A 15 16.47 5.77 18.52
C GLY A 15 17.36 6.98 18.82
N ASP A 16 16.78 8.17 18.64
CA ASP A 16 17.46 9.44 18.88
C ASP A 16 17.96 9.59 20.32
N GLY A 17 19.20 10.07 20.46
CA GLY A 17 19.85 10.26 21.76
C GLY A 17 20.43 8.99 22.38
N ALA A 18 20.50 7.89 21.62
CA ALA A 18 21.21 6.67 22.00
C ALA A 18 22.66 6.95 22.43
N VAL A 19 23.04 6.47 23.62
CA VAL A 19 24.42 6.52 24.12
C VAL A 19 24.99 5.10 24.11
N TRP A 20 26.25 4.98 23.70
CA TRP A 20 26.92 3.70 23.51
C TRP A 20 28.14 3.58 24.42
N THR A 21 28.28 2.43 25.07
CA THR A 21 29.50 2.00 25.74
C THR A 21 30.22 0.98 24.88
N GLN A 22 31.53 0.87 25.07
CA GLN A 22 32.36 -0.13 24.43
C GLN A 22 33.13 -0.89 25.50
N ASP A 23 33.09 -2.21 25.44
CA ASP A 23 33.88 -3.05 26.35
C ASP A 23 35.33 -3.23 25.86
N ALA A 24 36.15 -3.91 26.66
CA ALA A 24 37.56 -4.16 26.35
C ALA A 24 37.77 -5.06 25.11
N SER A 25 36.73 -5.78 24.65
CA SER A 25 36.75 -6.60 23.44
C SER A 25 36.40 -5.79 22.18
N GLY A 26 35.93 -4.56 22.35
CA GLY A 26 35.49 -3.69 21.27
C GLY A 26 33.99 -3.80 20.96
N SER A 27 33.25 -4.63 21.68
CA SER A 27 31.79 -4.77 21.52
C SER A 27 31.08 -3.51 22.01
N ARG A 28 30.07 -3.05 21.27
CA ARG A 28 29.31 -1.84 21.59
C ARG A 28 27.92 -2.21 22.07
N THR A 29 27.52 -1.65 23.20
CA THR A 29 26.19 -1.84 23.80
C THR A 29 25.57 -0.48 24.11
N GLN A 30 24.25 -0.37 23.99
CA GLN A 30 23.55 0.85 24.36
C GLN A 30 23.43 0.93 25.90
N THR A 31 23.70 2.11 26.46
CA THR A 31 23.49 2.37 27.89
C THR A 31 22.01 2.58 28.19
N ASP A 32 21.62 2.50 29.46
CA ASP A 32 20.25 2.81 29.88
C ASP A 32 19.93 4.32 29.75
N PRO A 33 18.68 4.67 29.36
CA PRO A 33 17.67 3.76 28.84
C PRO A 33 17.99 3.29 27.42
N LEU A 34 17.59 2.07 27.08
CA LEU A 34 17.59 1.62 25.69
C LEU A 34 16.69 2.56 24.87
N ARG A 35 17.17 3.06 23.73
CA ARG A 35 16.39 3.97 22.88
C ARG A 35 16.24 3.35 21.51
N CYS A 36 15.00 3.15 21.09
CA CYS A 36 14.69 2.58 19.79
C CYS A 36 13.54 3.34 19.10
N GLU A 37 13.60 3.37 17.77
CA GLU A 37 12.54 3.93 16.92
C GLU A 37 11.90 2.82 16.10
N PHE A 38 10.57 2.72 16.17
CA PHE A 38 9.79 1.76 15.41
C PHE A 38 9.29 2.38 14.11
N ALA A 39 9.55 1.71 12.99
CA ALA A 39 8.94 2.01 11.69
C ALA A 39 7.63 1.22 11.45
N GLY A 40 7.41 0.16 12.24
CA GLY A 40 6.16 -0.60 12.25
C GLY A 40 6.08 -1.50 13.47
N TRP A 41 4.93 -2.13 13.70
CA TRP A 41 4.76 -3.13 14.76
C TRP A 41 3.62 -4.08 14.39
N LEU A 42 3.94 -5.37 14.24
CA LEU A 42 3.01 -6.45 13.90
C LEU A 42 2.28 -6.97 15.13
N GLY A 43 2.79 -6.64 16.32
CA GLY A 43 2.01 -6.73 17.53
C GLY A 43 2.55 -7.59 18.65
N ASP A 44 3.75 -8.13 18.49
CA ASP A 44 4.32 -8.99 19.51
C ASP A 44 4.68 -8.18 20.76
N GLU A 45 4.47 -8.81 21.92
CA GLU A 45 4.84 -8.23 23.22
C GLU A 45 6.32 -8.38 23.53
N LEU A 46 7.07 -9.16 22.75
CA LEU A 46 8.52 -9.28 22.80
C LEU A 46 9.08 -8.96 21.41
N VAL A 47 9.99 -7.99 21.35
CA VAL A 47 10.53 -7.45 20.11
C VAL A 47 12.05 -7.42 20.19
N GLY A 48 12.71 -7.76 19.08
CA GLY A 48 14.14 -7.63 18.90
C GLY A 48 14.52 -6.23 18.41
N VAL A 49 15.48 -5.62 19.10
CA VAL A 49 16.11 -4.34 18.74
C VAL A 49 17.62 -4.58 18.77
N HIS A 50 18.17 -5.10 17.67
CA HIS A 50 19.52 -5.67 17.66
C HIS A 50 20.58 -4.77 18.33
N PRO A 51 21.36 -5.27 19.30
CA PRO A 51 21.43 -6.65 19.81
C PRO A 51 20.49 -6.96 21.00
N ASP A 52 19.63 -6.03 21.38
CA ASP A 52 18.79 -6.04 22.57
C ASP A 52 17.38 -6.58 22.31
N PHE A 53 16.64 -6.79 23.40
CA PHE A 53 15.24 -7.16 23.39
C PHE A 53 14.43 -6.17 24.21
N ILE A 54 13.20 -5.90 23.80
CA ILE A 54 12.24 -5.14 24.59
C ILE A 54 10.95 -5.90 24.74
N VAL A 55 10.29 -5.68 25.88
CA VAL A 55 9.01 -6.28 26.21
C VAL A 55 7.97 -5.21 26.52
N ALA A 56 6.74 -5.45 26.07
CA ALA A 56 5.60 -4.61 26.42
C ALA A 56 5.31 -4.71 27.92
N GLY A 57 4.67 -3.68 28.48
CA GLY A 57 4.45 -3.57 29.92
C GLY A 57 3.75 -4.78 30.55
N SER A 58 2.79 -5.40 29.87
CA SER A 58 2.09 -6.61 30.32
C SER A 58 3.05 -7.80 30.50
N LEU A 59 3.92 -8.04 29.52
CA LEU A 59 4.93 -9.10 29.60
C LEU A 59 6.01 -8.77 30.64
N ALA A 60 6.42 -7.50 30.76
CA ALA A 60 7.34 -7.06 31.81
C ALA A 60 6.79 -7.34 33.22
N ASP A 61 5.50 -7.07 33.45
CA ASP A 61 4.86 -7.35 34.75
C ASP A 61 4.77 -8.85 35.05
N ALA A 62 4.45 -9.68 34.04
CA ALA A 62 4.43 -11.12 34.19
C ALA A 62 5.82 -11.70 34.51
N LEU A 63 6.86 -11.23 33.81
CA LEU A 63 8.25 -11.60 34.08
C LEU A 63 8.66 -11.19 35.50
N ARG A 64 8.33 -9.96 35.92
CA ARG A 64 8.65 -9.48 37.28
C ARG A 64 7.92 -10.25 38.38
N ALA A 65 6.74 -10.78 38.11
CA ALA A 65 5.97 -11.60 39.04
C ALA A 65 6.43 -13.07 39.08
N SER A 66 7.27 -13.50 38.14
CA SER A 66 7.83 -14.85 38.08
C SER A 66 9.01 -15.04 39.04
N ASP A 67 9.41 -16.30 39.26
CA ASP A 67 10.63 -16.68 39.98
C ASP A 67 11.79 -17.02 39.02
N PHE A 68 11.70 -16.59 37.76
CA PHE A 68 12.65 -16.92 36.72
C PHE A 68 14.03 -16.28 36.95
N SER A 69 15.09 -16.96 36.51
CA SER A 69 16.47 -16.46 36.62
C SER A 69 17.07 -16.06 35.26
N GLY A 70 18.19 -15.34 35.31
CA GLY A 70 18.97 -15.02 34.10
C GLY A 70 18.43 -13.88 33.26
N PHE A 71 17.61 -12.98 33.82
CA PHE A 71 17.23 -11.75 33.15
C PHE A 71 17.19 -10.56 34.11
N GLU A 72 17.29 -9.37 33.55
CA GLU A 72 16.97 -8.11 34.19
C GLU A 72 16.01 -7.30 33.31
N LEU A 73 15.16 -6.50 33.95
CA LEU A 73 14.29 -5.53 33.28
C LEU A 73 14.83 -4.13 33.53
N ARG A 74 15.04 -3.37 32.45
CA ARG A 74 15.59 -2.01 32.46
C ARG A 74 14.72 -1.04 31.69
N GLU A 75 15.01 0.24 31.83
CA GLU A 75 14.25 1.29 31.15
C GLU A 75 14.48 1.23 29.63
N ALA A 76 13.40 1.30 28.87
CA ALA A 76 13.42 1.47 27.42
C ALA A 76 12.52 2.64 27.00
N VAL A 77 12.98 3.40 26.02
CA VAL A 77 12.24 4.49 25.38
C VAL A 77 12.00 4.11 23.94
N VAL A 78 10.74 3.85 23.61
CA VAL A 78 10.29 3.53 22.26
C VAL A 78 9.67 4.78 21.64
N THR A 79 10.19 5.21 20.51
CA THR A 79 9.59 6.24 19.65
C THR A 79 9.08 5.61 18.36
N THR A 80 8.26 6.34 17.62
CA THR A 80 7.73 5.91 16.31
C THR A 80 8.21 6.85 15.22
N SER A 81 8.60 6.30 14.07
CA SER A 81 8.94 7.11 12.90
C SER A 81 7.69 7.81 12.32
N PRO A 82 7.85 8.85 11.48
CA PRO A 82 6.72 9.51 10.80
C PRO A 82 5.88 8.55 9.92
N GLU A 83 6.48 7.47 9.43
CA GLU A 83 5.86 6.45 8.59
C GLU A 83 5.32 5.26 9.40
N PHE A 84 5.28 5.35 10.73
CA PHE A 84 4.90 4.23 11.58
C PHE A 84 3.51 3.66 11.25
N VAL A 85 3.46 2.34 11.10
CA VAL A 85 2.22 1.58 10.92
C VAL A 85 2.12 0.49 11.99
N SER A 86 0.99 0.46 12.71
CA SER A 86 0.63 -0.69 13.54
C SER A 86 -0.37 -1.59 12.83
N TYR A 87 -0.08 -2.88 12.82
CA TYR A 87 -0.98 -3.92 12.28
C TYR A 87 -1.78 -4.62 13.39
N ALA A 88 -1.62 -4.18 14.64
CA ALA A 88 -2.14 -4.81 15.84
C ALA A 88 -3.05 -3.91 16.68
N GLY A 89 -3.19 -2.63 16.33
CA GLY A 89 -3.97 -1.64 17.07
C GLY A 89 -3.09 -0.57 17.71
N GLY A 90 -3.42 -0.14 18.92
CA GLY A 90 -2.61 0.84 19.64
C GLY A 90 -1.27 0.25 20.10
N LEU A 91 -0.17 0.97 19.88
CA LEU A 91 1.13 0.60 20.46
C LEU A 91 1.04 0.61 21.99
N PRO A 92 1.63 -0.36 22.71
CA PRO A 92 1.69 -0.37 24.16
C PRO A 92 2.30 0.92 24.71
N GLU A 93 1.71 1.46 25.78
CA GLU A 93 2.15 2.71 26.40
C GLU A 93 3.48 2.56 27.16
N ARG A 94 3.84 1.34 27.55
CA ARG A 94 5.04 1.03 28.33
C ARG A 94 5.84 -0.10 27.69
N TRP A 95 7.15 0.11 27.65
CA TRP A 95 8.14 -0.86 27.19
C TRP A 95 9.30 -0.90 28.18
N GLU A 96 9.90 -2.07 28.34
CA GLU A 96 11.09 -2.28 29.16
C GLU A 96 12.11 -3.11 28.36
N ARG A 97 13.39 -2.82 28.55
CA ARG A 97 14.48 -3.64 28.00
C ARG A 97 14.51 -4.95 28.77
N LEU A 98 14.46 -6.07 28.05
CA LEU A 98 14.76 -7.39 28.57
C LEU A 98 16.25 -7.65 28.32
N GLU A 99 17.05 -7.66 29.37
CA GLU A 99 18.48 -7.99 29.29
C GLU A 99 18.71 -9.40 29.83
N PRO A 100 19.04 -10.38 28.97
CA PRO A 100 19.41 -11.71 29.43
C PRO A 100 20.79 -11.68 30.12
N THR A 101 20.84 -12.09 31.38
CA THR A 101 22.05 -12.14 32.22
C THR A 101 22.50 -13.58 32.53
N GLY A 102 21.67 -14.56 32.20
CA GLY A 102 21.95 -15.97 32.44
C GLY A 102 22.97 -16.57 31.47
N ARG A 103 23.45 -17.78 31.81
CA ARG A 103 24.45 -18.50 31.01
C ARG A 103 23.78 -19.48 30.07
N ALA A 104 24.17 -19.44 28.79
CA ALA A 104 23.64 -20.33 27.75
C ALA A 104 23.92 -21.83 27.99
N ASP A 105 24.96 -22.16 28.76
CA ASP A 105 25.31 -23.52 29.19
C ASP A 105 24.83 -23.83 30.63
N GLY A 106 24.12 -22.89 31.25
CA GLY A 106 23.63 -22.96 32.62
C GLY A 106 22.23 -23.57 32.77
N ASN A 107 21.63 -23.29 33.93
CA ASN A 107 20.25 -23.64 34.25
C ASN A 107 19.37 -22.38 34.41
N ASP A 108 19.81 -21.25 33.85
CA ASP A 108 19.05 -20.01 33.88
C ASP A 108 17.84 -20.05 32.95
N ASP A 109 16.76 -19.34 33.29
CA ASP A 109 15.55 -19.33 32.47
C ASP A 109 15.66 -18.48 31.23
N PHE A 110 16.47 -17.43 31.29
CA PHE A 110 16.82 -16.58 30.16
C PHE A 110 18.33 -16.54 29.97
N ALA A 111 18.77 -16.58 28.73
CA ALA A 111 20.16 -16.37 28.33
C ALA A 111 20.21 -15.79 26.92
N GLN A 112 21.40 -15.40 26.47
CA GLN A 112 21.62 -14.97 25.10
C GLN A 112 22.84 -15.69 24.52
N ARG A 113 22.77 -16.06 23.23
CA ARG A 113 23.91 -16.59 22.48
C ARG A 113 23.84 -16.10 21.05
N ASP A 114 24.95 -15.52 20.56
CA ASP A 114 25.07 -15.01 19.18
C ASP A 114 23.94 -14.04 18.79
N GLY A 115 23.48 -13.22 19.73
CA GLY A 115 22.37 -12.28 19.52
C GLY A 115 20.96 -12.90 19.63
N MET A 116 20.85 -14.21 19.79
CA MET A 116 19.58 -14.92 19.90
C MET A 116 19.14 -15.09 21.35
N LEU A 117 17.85 -14.91 21.62
CA LEU A 117 17.27 -15.13 22.93
C LEU A 117 17.12 -16.63 23.19
N LEU A 118 17.62 -17.09 24.33
CA LEU A 118 17.47 -18.45 24.80
C LEU A 118 16.51 -18.45 25.99
N VAL A 119 15.51 -19.33 25.94
CA VAL A 119 14.49 -19.45 26.99
C VAL A 119 14.36 -20.89 27.45
N SER A 120 14.21 -21.09 28.76
CA SER A 120 13.86 -22.39 29.31
C SER A 120 12.42 -22.77 28.95
N GLU A 121 12.09 -24.03 29.16
CA GLU A 121 10.73 -24.54 28.96
C GLU A 121 9.68 -23.78 29.82
N ARG A 122 10.01 -23.46 31.08
CA ARG A 122 9.07 -22.72 31.95
C ARG A 122 8.90 -21.26 31.50
N ALA A 123 9.97 -20.64 30.99
CA ALA A 123 9.89 -19.30 30.43
C ALA A 123 9.03 -19.32 29.15
N LEU A 124 9.20 -20.33 28.30
CA LEU A 124 8.36 -20.54 27.12
C LEU A 124 6.88 -20.74 27.50
N ALA A 125 6.59 -21.47 28.59
CA ALA A 125 5.24 -21.61 29.10
C ALA A 125 4.59 -20.27 29.47
N LEU A 126 5.33 -19.36 30.11
CA LEU A 126 4.86 -18.00 30.39
C LEU A 126 4.69 -17.19 29.11
N LEU A 127 5.65 -17.24 28.20
CA LEU A 127 5.60 -16.53 26.91
C LEU A 127 4.40 -16.96 26.05
N ASN A 128 3.95 -18.21 26.17
CA ASN A 128 2.74 -18.71 25.52
C ASN A 128 1.44 -18.03 26.01
N GLU A 129 1.44 -17.40 27.19
CA GLU A 129 0.30 -16.63 27.70
C GLU A 129 0.26 -15.19 27.17
N HIS A 130 1.31 -14.78 26.45
CA HIS A 130 1.44 -13.46 25.86
C HIS A 130 1.33 -13.52 24.34
N ARG A 131 1.10 -12.36 23.72
CA ARG A 131 0.96 -12.28 22.28
C ARG A 131 2.33 -12.31 21.60
N LEU A 132 2.69 -13.47 21.04
CA LEU A 132 3.91 -13.71 20.24
C LEU A 132 3.55 -14.46 18.94
N VAL A 133 3.11 -13.70 17.94
CA VAL A 133 2.60 -14.22 16.66
C VAL A 133 3.66 -14.16 15.56
N GLU A 134 4.61 -13.23 15.64
CA GLU A 134 5.63 -13.06 14.60
C GLU A 134 7.00 -13.61 15.00
N ALA A 135 7.22 -13.83 16.29
CA ALA A 135 8.38 -14.53 16.80
C ALA A 135 8.51 -15.96 16.25
N GLN A 136 9.74 -16.38 15.97
CA GLN A 136 10.08 -17.73 15.54
C GLN A 136 10.73 -18.50 16.69
N LEU A 137 10.35 -19.76 16.84
CA LEU A 137 10.90 -20.68 17.83
C LEU A 137 11.67 -21.78 17.11
N VAL A 138 12.94 -21.96 17.48
CA VAL A 138 13.71 -23.17 17.20
C VAL A 138 13.78 -23.97 18.49
N PRO A 139 12.97 -25.03 18.65
CA PRO A 139 12.95 -25.78 19.89
C PRO A 139 14.24 -26.60 20.05
N ALA A 140 14.75 -26.72 21.29
CA ALA A 140 15.84 -27.65 21.58
C ALA A 140 15.40 -29.11 21.44
N GLU A 141 14.16 -29.39 21.81
CA GLU A 141 13.49 -30.67 21.66
C GLU A 141 11.97 -30.45 21.53
N GLU A 142 11.25 -31.45 21.01
CA GLU A 142 9.80 -31.39 20.88
C GLU A 142 9.13 -31.51 22.26
N THR A 143 8.52 -30.42 22.72
CA THR A 143 7.83 -30.34 24.00
C THR A 143 6.38 -29.85 23.84
N PRO A 144 5.50 -30.07 24.84
CA PRO A 144 4.13 -29.56 24.80
C PRO A 144 4.08 -28.02 24.64
N GLU A 145 5.00 -27.29 25.27
CA GLU A 145 5.08 -25.84 25.25
C GLU A 145 5.56 -25.32 23.89
N ALA A 146 6.52 -26.00 23.25
CA ALA A 146 6.94 -25.70 21.88
C ALA A 146 5.81 -25.96 20.87
N SER A 147 5.07 -27.06 21.04
CA SER A 147 3.89 -27.37 20.23
C SER A 147 2.78 -26.32 20.43
N ARG A 148 2.56 -25.89 21.67
CA ARG A 148 1.59 -24.84 22.02
C ARG A 148 1.96 -23.51 21.37
N PHE A 149 3.25 -23.15 21.38
CA PHE A 149 3.74 -21.93 20.73
C PHE A 149 3.44 -21.93 19.23
N ALA A 150 3.78 -23.02 18.53
CA ALA A 150 3.47 -23.16 17.12
C ALA A 150 1.96 -23.08 16.84
N HIS A 151 1.14 -23.72 17.69
CA HIS A 151 -0.31 -23.69 17.56
C HIS A 151 -0.89 -22.28 17.75
N HIS A 152 -0.47 -21.54 18.79
CA HIS A 152 -0.90 -20.16 19.05
C HIS A 152 -0.60 -19.25 17.85
N ARG A 153 0.62 -19.35 17.32
CA ARG A 153 1.05 -18.62 16.13
C ARG A 153 0.17 -18.90 14.93
N ASP A 154 -0.01 -20.18 14.60
CA ASP A 154 -0.72 -20.59 13.39
C ASP A 154 -2.22 -20.25 13.50
N ALA A 155 -2.81 -20.41 14.68
CA ALA A 155 -4.19 -20.00 14.96
C ALA A 155 -4.38 -18.49 14.85
N ALA A 156 -3.47 -17.69 15.40
CA ALA A 156 -3.52 -16.22 15.30
C ALA A 156 -3.39 -15.75 13.84
N ARG A 157 -2.47 -16.32 13.06
CA ARG A 157 -2.32 -16.03 11.63
C ARG A 157 -3.55 -16.44 10.82
N ALA A 158 -4.17 -17.58 11.13
CA ALA A 158 -5.42 -18.01 10.50
C ALA A 158 -6.57 -17.04 10.81
N ALA A 159 -6.69 -16.59 12.07
CA ALA A 159 -7.68 -15.62 12.48
C ALA A 159 -7.49 -14.25 11.79
N ALA A 160 -6.24 -13.79 11.63
CA ALA A 160 -5.93 -12.56 10.91
C ALA A 160 -6.42 -12.63 9.45
N ARG A 161 -6.13 -13.74 8.74
CA ARG A 161 -6.61 -13.97 7.37
C ARG A 161 -8.13 -13.99 7.26
N LEU A 162 -8.82 -14.58 8.24
CA LEU A 162 -10.29 -14.59 8.27
C LEU A 162 -10.87 -13.19 8.47
N ARG A 163 -10.26 -12.36 9.33
CA ARG A 163 -10.69 -10.96 9.51
C ARG A 163 -10.45 -10.13 8.25
N GLU A 164 -9.31 -10.31 7.60
CA GLU A 164 -9.01 -9.64 6.32
C GLU A 164 -10.08 -10.01 5.27
N ARG A 165 -10.40 -11.29 5.14
CA ARG A 165 -11.44 -11.76 4.24
C ARG A 165 -12.83 -11.22 4.60
N ALA A 166 -13.19 -11.21 5.88
CA ALA A 166 -14.47 -10.64 6.33
C ALA A 166 -14.55 -9.12 6.06
N GLY A 167 -13.43 -8.40 6.19
CA GLY A 167 -13.34 -7.00 5.80
C GLY A 167 -13.57 -6.81 4.30
N GLN A 168 -12.96 -7.66 3.46
CA GLN A 168 -13.18 -7.65 2.01
C GLN A 168 -14.63 -7.99 1.63
N GLU A 169 -15.27 -8.93 2.33
CA GLU A 169 -16.67 -9.30 2.10
C GLU A 169 -17.63 -8.17 2.54
N ALA A 170 -17.37 -7.52 3.67
CA ALA A 170 -18.18 -6.38 4.13
C ALA A 170 -18.04 -5.15 3.20
N GLU A 171 -16.84 -4.88 2.70
CA GLU A 171 -16.60 -3.85 1.68
C GLU A 171 -17.39 -4.15 0.40
N ALA A 172 -17.43 -5.41 -0.04
CA ALA A 172 -18.21 -5.83 -1.21
C ALA A 172 -19.74 -5.65 -1.03
N ASP A 173 -20.26 -5.85 0.18
CA ASP A 173 -21.68 -5.64 0.50
C ASP A 173 -22.07 -4.15 0.48
N GLU A 174 -21.20 -3.27 1.03
CA GLU A 174 -21.41 -1.82 0.96
C GLU A 174 -21.38 -1.31 -0.49
N ASP A 175 -20.45 -1.82 -1.30
CA ASP A 175 -20.36 -1.52 -2.73
C ASP A 175 -21.63 -1.95 -3.49
N ALA A 176 -22.17 -3.15 -3.20
CA ALA A 176 -23.39 -3.66 -3.84
C ALA A 176 -24.62 -2.78 -3.56
N LEU A 177 -24.74 -2.24 -2.34
CA LEU A 177 -25.83 -1.33 -1.96
C LEU A 177 -25.75 0.01 -2.70
N GLU A 178 -24.56 0.58 -2.84
CA GLU A 178 -24.39 1.85 -3.56
C GLU A 178 -24.58 1.67 -5.08
N VAL A 179 -24.18 0.53 -5.65
CA VAL A 179 -24.49 0.16 -7.06
C VAL A 179 -25.99 0.17 -7.31
N ALA A 180 -26.78 -0.52 -6.48
CA ALA A 180 -28.23 -0.59 -6.65
C ALA A 180 -28.90 0.79 -6.59
N ARG A 181 -28.42 1.67 -5.70
CA ARG A 181 -28.89 3.04 -5.58
C ARG A 181 -28.58 3.87 -6.83
N LEU A 182 -27.39 3.73 -7.39
CA LEU A 182 -26.96 4.48 -8.58
C LEU A 182 -27.63 3.97 -9.86
N THR A 183 -27.81 2.66 -10.03
CA THR A 183 -28.58 2.08 -11.15
C THR A 183 -29.99 2.66 -11.19
N ALA A 184 -30.68 2.74 -10.04
CA ALA A 184 -32.02 3.34 -9.96
C ALA A 184 -32.04 4.83 -10.35
N LEU A 185 -30.93 5.55 -10.14
CA LEU A 185 -30.80 6.96 -10.48
C LEU A 185 -30.50 7.17 -11.97
N VAL A 186 -29.75 6.24 -12.58
CA VAL A 186 -29.44 6.23 -14.02
C VAL A 186 -30.64 5.82 -14.86
N ASP A 187 -31.40 4.80 -14.45
CA ASP A 187 -32.62 4.36 -15.12
C ASP A 187 -33.69 5.47 -15.18
N ALA A 188 -33.57 6.47 -14.30
CA ALA A 188 -34.43 7.66 -14.27
C ALA A 188 -34.00 8.78 -15.24
N LEU A 189 -32.85 8.66 -15.94
CA LEU A 189 -32.33 9.66 -16.86
C LEU A 189 -32.66 9.31 -18.33
N ASP A 190 -33.18 10.30 -19.07
CA ASP A 190 -33.73 10.12 -20.43
C ASP A 190 -32.63 9.94 -21.51
N ALA A 191 -32.76 8.89 -22.34
CA ALA A 191 -31.66 8.31 -23.13
C ALA A 191 -31.28 9.03 -24.44
N THR A 192 -31.83 10.21 -24.74
CA THR A 192 -31.69 10.83 -26.08
C THR A 192 -30.54 11.84 -26.24
N ALA A 193 -29.56 11.90 -25.33
CA ALA A 193 -28.51 12.90 -25.39
C ALA A 193 -27.15 12.39 -25.94
N SER A 194 -26.84 12.81 -27.17
CA SER A 194 -25.51 13.25 -27.63
C SER A 194 -24.59 12.25 -28.37
N THR A 195 -24.54 12.37 -29.70
CA THR A 195 -23.36 12.00 -30.50
C THR A 195 -22.26 13.05 -30.29
N PRO A 196 -21.04 12.71 -29.83
CA PRO A 196 -19.99 13.69 -29.60
C PRO A 196 -19.47 14.31 -30.93
N PRO A 197 -19.22 15.63 -30.98
CA PRO A 197 -18.75 16.30 -32.20
C PRO A 197 -17.24 16.09 -32.46
N LYS A 198 -16.82 15.81 -33.70
CA LYS A 198 -15.38 15.73 -34.07
C LYS A 198 -14.62 17.01 -33.69
N MET A 199 -13.47 16.87 -33.02
CA MET A 199 -12.68 18.00 -32.50
C MET A 199 -11.36 18.20 -33.25
N ARG A 200 -10.91 19.45 -33.40
CA ARG A 200 -9.67 19.80 -34.12
C ARG A 200 -8.43 19.71 -33.24
N VAL A 201 -7.34 19.22 -33.82
CA VAL A 201 -6.03 19.07 -33.16
C VAL A 201 -5.10 20.21 -33.53
N ASN A 202 -4.41 20.79 -32.54
CA ASN A 202 -3.43 21.86 -32.69
C ASN A 202 -3.89 23.09 -33.49
N GLY A 203 -5.21 23.25 -33.70
CA GLY A 203 -5.80 24.30 -34.53
C GLY A 203 -5.83 23.98 -36.03
N ASP A 204 -5.38 22.80 -36.45
CA ASP A 204 -5.43 22.34 -37.84
C ASP A 204 -6.81 21.73 -38.14
N ALA A 205 -7.43 22.20 -39.23
CA ALA A 205 -8.75 21.71 -39.65
C ALA A 205 -8.70 20.32 -40.30
N LYS A 206 -7.52 19.87 -40.76
CA LYS A 206 -7.35 18.56 -41.40
C LYS A 206 -7.11 17.43 -40.40
N ARG A 207 -6.67 17.77 -39.18
CA ARG A 207 -6.35 16.81 -38.11
C ARG A 207 -7.45 16.83 -37.08
N THR A 208 -8.25 15.77 -37.03
CA THR A 208 -9.41 15.68 -36.13
C THR A 208 -9.33 14.43 -35.27
N VAL A 209 -9.81 14.55 -34.04
CA VAL A 209 -10.05 13.40 -33.15
C VAL A 209 -11.55 13.12 -33.09
N ALA A 210 -11.86 11.82 -33.13
CA ALA A 210 -13.18 11.23 -32.90
C ALA A 210 -12.98 10.01 -31.97
N GLY A 211 -14.03 9.58 -31.25
CA GLY A 211 -13.95 8.53 -30.23
C GLY A 211 -13.97 9.07 -28.79
N ASP A 212 -13.61 8.23 -27.82
CA ASP A 212 -13.80 8.50 -26.39
C ASP A 212 -13.06 9.75 -25.89
N LEU A 213 -11.92 10.10 -26.50
CA LEU A 213 -11.19 11.32 -26.17
C LEU A 213 -11.99 12.60 -26.45
N THR A 214 -12.91 12.54 -27.41
CA THR A 214 -13.82 13.65 -27.74
C THR A 214 -14.82 13.88 -26.62
N LEU A 215 -15.37 12.79 -26.09
CA LEU A 215 -16.31 12.82 -24.97
C LEU A 215 -15.61 13.29 -23.70
N ALA A 216 -14.42 12.75 -23.42
CA ALA A 216 -13.57 13.19 -22.32
C ALA A 216 -13.29 14.70 -22.39
N ALA A 217 -12.91 15.21 -23.56
CA ALA A 217 -12.66 16.64 -23.76
C ALA A 217 -13.91 17.50 -23.56
N ALA A 218 -15.09 17.03 -24.00
CA ALA A 218 -16.37 17.72 -23.85
C ALA A 218 -16.82 17.82 -22.39
N ALA A 219 -16.53 16.81 -21.56
CA ALA A 219 -16.86 16.79 -20.14
C ALA A 219 -16.00 17.74 -19.29
N LEU A 220 -14.83 18.18 -19.78
CA LEU A 220 -13.86 18.89 -18.95
C LEU A 220 -14.37 20.21 -18.35
N GLY A 221 -14.45 20.20 -17.02
CA GLY A 221 -14.95 21.20 -16.08
C GLY A 221 -16.38 21.64 -16.31
N LYS A 222 -17.16 20.72 -16.87
CA LYS A 222 -18.59 20.66 -16.69
C LYS A 222 -18.92 20.12 -15.31
N LYS A 223 -20.09 20.51 -14.79
CA LYS A 223 -20.65 19.89 -13.59
C LYS A 223 -21.03 18.45 -13.91
N ILE A 224 -21.05 17.59 -12.90
CA ILE A 224 -21.47 16.19 -13.05
C ILE A 224 -22.89 16.03 -13.59
N GLU A 225 -23.75 17.05 -13.43
CA GLU A 225 -25.13 17.08 -13.97
C GLU A 225 -25.19 17.45 -15.47
N ASP A 226 -24.08 17.91 -16.07
CA ASP A 226 -24.04 18.27 -17.50
C ASP A 226 -24.11 16.97 -18.35
N PRO A 227 -24.91 16.93 -19.43
CA PRO A 227 -25.04 15.74 -20.26
C PRO A 227 -23.72 15.17 -20.78
N ALA A 228 -22.72 16.02 -21.06
CA ALA A 228 -21.40 15.54 -21.51
C ALA A 228 -20.62 14.87 -20.39
N ALA A 229 -20.76 15.35 -19.15
CA ALA A 229 -20.17 14.70 -17.98
C ALA A 229 -20.90 13.39 -17.69
N LEU A 230 -22.24 13.38 -17.70
CA LEU A 230 -23.03 12.16 -17.51
C LEU A 230 -22.75 11.09 -18.56
N ALA A 231 -22.64 11.48 -19.84
CA ALA A 231 -22.30 10.56 -20.92
C ALA A 231 -20.89 9.95 -20.73
N LEU A 232 -19.91 10.76 -20.32
CA LEU A 232 -18.58 10.24 -19.95
C LEU A 232 -18.67 9.28 -18.76
N LEU A 233 -19.46 9.64 -17.76
CA LEU A 233 -19.71 8.80 -16.59
C LEU A 233 -20.58 7.57 -16.90
N GLY A 234 -21.15 7.45 -18.10
CA GLY A 234 -21.82 6.25 -18.59
C GLY A 234 -20.87 5.22 -19.21
N LEU A 235 -19.64 5.62 -19.58
CA LEU A 235 -18.59 4.70 -20.04
C LEU A 235 -17.93 3.92 -18.89
N ILE A 236 -18.35 4.22 -17.68
CA ILE A 236 -17.83 3.76 -16.40
C ILE A 236 -18.62 2.52 -15.98
N ASP A 237 -17.95 1.39 -15.77
CA ASP A 237 -18.53 0.10 -15.39
C ASP A 237 -18.03 -0.40 -14.02
N GLY A 238 -17.48 0.49 -13.20
CA GLY A 238 -16.93 0.21 -11.87
C GLY A 238 -17.24 1.32 -10.85
N PRO A 239 -16.80 1.18 -9.59
CA PRO A 239 -17.13 2.10 -8.51
C PRO A 239 -16.38 3.45 -8.57
N ILE A 240 -16.90 4.48 -7.88
CA ILE A 240 -16.24 5.79 -7.75
C ILE A 240 -15.34 5.79 -6.51
N GLU A 241 -14.03 5.97 -6.66
CA GLU A 241 -13.12 6.10 -5.51
C GLU A 241 -13.01 7.57 -5.04
N ILE A 242 -13.18 7.81 -3.74
CA ILE A 242 -12.99 9.13 -3.13
C ILE A 242 -11.52 9.28 -2.69
N ASN A 243 -10.75 10.09 -3.42
CA ASN A 243 -9.34 10.31 -3.13
C ASN A 243 -9.16 11.47 -2.12
N ARG A 244 -8.71 11.15 -0.89
CA ARG A 244 -8.54 12.13 0.20
C ARG A 244 -7.14 12.76 0.26
N SER A 245 -6.17 12.32 -0.53
CA SER A 245 -4.76 12.74 -0.41
C SER A 245 -4.12 13.26 -1.71
N GLY A 246 -4.90 13.46 -2.78
CA GLY A 246 -4.42 13.97 -4.07
C GLY A 246 -4.81 15.42 -4.40
N ALA A 247 -4.29 15.94 -5.53
CA ALA A 247 -4.67 17.25 -6.07
C ALA A 247 -6.14 17.32 -6.57
N TYR A 248 -6.80 16.17 -6.72
CA TYR A 248 -8.19 16.00 -7.14
C TYR A 248 -8.99 15.32 -6.01
N GLN A 249 -10.18 15.84 -5.70
CA GLN A 249 -10.99 15.45 -4.53
C GLN A 249 -11.69 14.08 -4.70
N CYS A 250 -11.86 13.63 -5.95
CA CYS A 250 -12.36 12.30 -6.29
C CYS A 250 -11.61 11.80 -7.53
N ALA A 251 -11.30 10.51 -7.59
CA ALA A 251 -10.76 9.86 -8.78
C ALA A 251 -11.64 8.63 -9.06
N TYR A 252 -12.43 8.68 -10.12
CA TYR A 252 -13.13 7.49 -10.57
C TYR A 252 -12.13 6.40 -10.99
N ARG A 253 -12.43 5.11 -10.75
CA ARG A 253 -11.63 3.97 -11.25
C ARG A 253 -12.57 2.85 -11.71
N ASN A 254 -12.50 2.45 -12.98
CA ASN A 254 -13.23 1.28 -13.45
C ASN A 254 -12.61 -0.04 -12.97
N ALA A 255 -13.36 -1.14 -13.09
CA ALA A 255 -12.99 -2.46 -12.59
C ALA A 255 -11.64 -2.97 -13.13
N ASP A 256 -11.30 -2.60 -14.36
CA ASP A 256 -10.04 -2.97 -15.02
C ASP A 256 -8.93 -1.89 -14.88
N ARG A 257 -9.24 -0.75 -14.23
CA ARG A 257 -8.37 0.42 -14.01
C ARG A 257 -7.89 1.14 -15.29
N SER A 258 -8.57 0.91 -16.42
CA SER A 258 -8.26 1.54 -17.70
C SER A 258 -8.79 2.97 -17.87
N LEU A 259 -9.71 3.46 -17.03
CA LEU A 259 -10.26 4.83 -17.07
C LEU A 259 -10.29 5.48 -15.68
N ILE A 260 -9.72 6.69 -15.58
CA ILE A 260 -9.68 7.51 -14.38
C ILE A 260 -10.27 8.89 -14.66
N VAL A 261 -11.21 9.35 -13.82
CA VAL A 261 -11.82 10.69 -13.93
C VAL A 261 -11.55 11.49 -12.66
N GLY A 262 -10.72 12.53 -12.75
CA GLY A 262 -10.41 13.42 -11.63
C GLY A 262 -11.45 14.53 -11.50
N MET A 263 -12.05 14.70 -10.32
CA MET A 263 -13.10 15.70 -10.07
C MET A 263 -12.73 16.65 -8.91
N LYS A 264 -13.26 17.88 -8.97
CA LYS A 264 -13.12 18.89 -7.90
C LYS A 264 -14.29 19.87 -7.90
N GLY A 265 -14.94 20.05 -6.75
CA GLY A 265 -16.10 20.93 -6.61
C GLY A 265 -17.28 20.55 -7.51
N GLY A 266 -17.55 19.24 -7.65
CA GLY A 266 -18.65 18.73 -8.47
C GLY A 266 -18.43 18.87 -9.99
N ALA A 267 -17.19 19.04 -10.44
CA ALA A 267 -16.85 19.21 -11.86
C ALA A 267 -15.64 18.37 -12.27
N VAL A 268 -15.66 17.86 -13.51
CA VAL A 268 -14.57 17.06 -14.10
C VAL A 268 -13.34 17.94 -14.32
N LYS A 269 -12.14 17.52 -13.93
CA LYS A 269 -10.89 18.31 -14.07
C LYS A 269 -9.88 17.66 -14.98
N CYS A 270 -9.81 16.33 -14.96
CA CYS A 270 -9.01 15.54 -15.88
C CYS A 270 -9.70 14.20 -16.16
N VAL A 271 -9.32 13.59 -17.27
CA VAL A 271 -9.70 12.24 -17.66
C VAL A 271 -8.43 11.54 -18.12
N GLU A 272 -8.17 10.34 -17.64
CA GLU A 272 -6.99 9.55 -17.97
C GLU A 272 -7.38 8.13 -18.39
N PHE A 273 -6.78 7.64 -19.48
CA PHE A 273 -6.94 6.29 -19.98
C PHE A 273 -5.62 5.52 -19.84
N THR A 274 -5.65 4.30 -19.33
CA THR A 274 -4.46 3.49 -19.04
C THR A 274 -4.39 2.27 -19.97
N PHE A 275 -3.22 2.05 -20.59
CA PHE A 275 -2.99 0.92 -21.51
C PHE A 275 -2.43 -0.33 -20.82
N HIS A 276 -1.96 -0.20 -19.58
CA HIS A 276 -1.35 -1.33 -18.88
C HIS A 276 -2.41 -2.27 -18.32
N PRO A 277 -2.32 -3.57 -18.60
CA PRO A 277 -3.31 -4.52 -18.12
C PRO A 277 -3.35 -4.60 -16.60
N HIS A 278 -4.55 -4.79 -16.04
CA HIS A 278 -4.67 -5.21 -14.65
C HIS A 278 -3.89 -6.51 -14.44
N ARG A 279 -3.04 -6.56 -13.39
CA ARG A 279 -2.15 -7.71 -13.10
C ARG A 279 -2.91 -9.05 -13.03
N ASN A 280 -4.18 -9.00 -12.64
CA ASN A 280 -5.03 -10.17 -12.45
C ASN A 280 -6.03 -10.43 -13.60
N ALA A 281 -6.10 -9.56 -14.62
CA ALA A 281 -7.04 -9.72 -15.73
C ALA A 281 -6.52 -9.08 -17.03
N PRO A 282 -5.40 -9.57 -17.60
CA PRO A 282 -4.74 -8.90 -18.72
C PRO A 282 -5.56 -8.82 -20.01
N GLU A 283 -6.44 -9.80 -20.27
CA GLU A 283 -7.22 -9.89 -21.50
C GLU A 283 -8.47 -8.99 -21.52
N ALA A 284 -8.92 -8.49 -20.36
CA ALA A 284 -10.10 -7.62 -20.25
C ALA A 284 -9.82 -6.16 -20.67
N ASN A 285 -8.56 -5.74 -20.74
CA ASN A 285 -8.18 -4.32 -20.88
C ASN A 285 -8.09 -3.82 -22.34
N TYR A 286 -8.11 -4.72 -23.32
CA TYR A 286 -7.85 -4.39 -24.72
C TYR A 286 -9.02 -3.76 -25.52
N PRO A 287 -10.32 -4.05 -25.24
CA PRO A 287 -11.40 -3.55 -26.11
C PRO A 287 -11.55 -2.02 -26.13
N ARG A 288 -11.26 -1.33 -25.02
CA ARG A 288 -11.51 0.11 -24.88
C ARG A 288 -10.42 0.98 -25.49
N THR A 289 -9.16 0.55 -25.40
CA THR A 289 -8.03 1.29 -25.97
C THR A 289 -8.06 1.35 -27.51
N ALA A 290 -8.76 0.42 -28.16
CA ALA A 290 -8.97 0.42 -29.62
C ALA A 290 -9.91 1.54 -30.11
N HIS A 291 -10.67 2.17 -29.21
CA HIS A 291 -11.68 3.19 -29.55
C HIS A 291 -11.33 4.60 -29.03
N LEU A 292 -10.13 4.80 -28.49
CA LEU A 292 -9.67 6.10 -27.98
C LEU A 292 -9.65 7.16 -29.08
N ILE A 293 -9.10 6.80 -30.24
CA ILE A 293 -9.15 7.57 -31.47
C ILE A 293 -9.71 6.66 -32.57
N GLU A 294 -10.85 7.03 -33.13
CA GLU A 294 -11.48 6.28 -34.20
C GLU A 294 -10.51 6.08 -35.38
N GLY A 295 -10.29 4.82 -35.78
CA GLY A 295 -9.43 4.47 -36.91
C GLY A 295 -7.95 4.26 -36.58
N ILE A 296 -7.57 4.24 -35.29
CA ILE A 296 -6.21 3.91 -34.86
C ILE A 296 -6.22 2.58 -34.09
N ASP A 297 -5.95 1.47 -34.79
CA ASP A 297 -5.79 0.12 -34.22
C ASP A 297 -4.71 -0.66 -34.98
N PRO A 298 -3.64 -1.18 -34.31
CA PRO A 298 -3.32 -1.01 -32.89
C PRO A 298 -2.90 0.43 -32.56
N PHE A 299 -3.15 0.83 -31.31
CA PHE A 299 -2.75 2.16 -30.82
C PHE A 299 -1.23 2.23 -30.61
N THR A 300 -0.52 2.82 -31.58
CA THR A 300 0.94 3.02 -31.54
C THR A 300 1.30 4.49 -31.71
N ARG A 301 2.50 4.90 -31.26
CA ARG A 301 2.97 6.27 -31.44
C ARG A 301 3.04 6.67 -32.92
N ASP A 302 3.52 5.78 -33.78
CA ASP A 302 3.62 6.03 -35.22
C ASP A 302 2.22 6.19 -35.85
N GLY A 303 1.26 5.33 -35.50
CA GLY A 303 -0.12 5.47 -35.97
C GLY A 303 -0.77 6.78 -35.52
N VAL A 304 -0.48 7.24 -34.30
CA VAL A 304 -0.92 8.56 -33.81
C VAL A 304 -0.27 9.69 -34.59
N LEU A 305 1.03 9.62 -34.87
CA LEU A 305 1.74 10.65 -35.65
C LEU A 305 1.25 10.67 -37.10
N GLU A 306 0.95 9.53 -37.71
CA GLU A 306 0.38 9.47 -39.06
C GLU A 306 -1.02 10.12 -39.09
N HIS A 307 -1.85 9.84 -38.09
CA HIS A 307 -3.24 10.30 -38.05
C HIS A 307 -3.40 11.77 -37.59
N LEU A 308 -2.66 12.17 -36.56
CA LEU A 308 -2.75 13.51 -35.94
C LEU A 308 -1.61 14.44 -36.35
N GLY A 309 -0.56 13.92 -37.00
CA GLY A 309 0.67 14.65 -37.32
C GLY A 309 1.47 15.06 -36.09
N GLU A 310 2.43 15.96 -36.29
CA GLU A 310 3.34 16.38 -35.22
C GLU A 310 2.64 16.96 -33.97
N PRO A 311 3.08 16.56 -32.76
CA PRO A 311 2.60 17.11 -31.51
C PRO A 311 3.04 18.57 -31.33
N LYS A 312 2.38 19.25 -30.41
CA LYS A 312 2.70 20.63 -30.05
C LYS A 312 4.01 20.72 -29.26
N GLU A 313 4.26 19.73 -28.41
CA GLU A 313 5.48 19.60 -27.60
C GLU A 313 5.83 18.12 -27.48
N VAL A 314 7.12 17.81 -27.52
CA VAL A 314 7.66 16.46 -27.30
C VAL A 314 8.60 16.52 -26.12
N LEU A 315 8.41 15.61 -25.17
CA LEU A 315 9.38 15.33 -24.13
C LEU A 315 10.03 13.96 -24.46
N PRO A 316 11.33 13.93 -24.80
CA PRO A 316 12.03 12.68 -25.09
C PRO A 316 12.13 11.79 -23.84
N PRO A 317 12.46 10.50 -23.99
CA PRO A 317 12.64 9.59 -22.87
C PRO A 317 13.68 10.12 -21.86
N ASP A 318 13.30 10.20 -20.59
CA ASP A 318 14.21 10.47 -19.48
C ASP A 318 14.99 9.21 -19.04
N ASP A 319 15.88 9.34 -18.04
CA ASP A 319 16.63 8.22 -17.45
C ASP A 319 15.71 7.14 -16.84
N GLY A 320 14.43 7.45 -16.62
CA GLY A 320 13.38 6.51 -16.19
C GLY A 320 12.56 5.95 -17.34
N GLU A 321 13.01 6.14 -18.59
CA GLU A 321 12.36 5.71 -19.83
C GLU A 321 10.91 6.23 -19.99
N ARG A 322 10.63 7.44 -19.49
CA ARG A 322 9.33 8.09 -19.65
C ARG A 322 9.44 9.18 -20.71
N SER A 323 8.58 9.11 -21.73
CA SER A 323 8.45 10.16 -22.75
C SER A 323 7.00 10.60 -22.88
N ARG A 324 6.77 11.74 -23.53
CA ARG A 324 5.43 12.33 -23.66
C ARG A 324 5.28 13.15 -24.93
N ASP A 325 4.17 12.96 -25.64
CA ASP A 325 3.71 13.86 -26.70
C ASP A 325 2.52 14.69 -26.20
N GLU A 326 2.55 16.01 -26.44
CA GLU A 326 1.46 16.92 -26.09
C GLU A 326 0.71 17.40 -27.33
N TYR A 327 -0.61 17.27 -27.31
CA TYR A 327 -1.51 17.81 -28.34
C TYR A 327 -2.53 18.76 -27.72
N ARG A 328 -3.02 19.71 -28.51
CA ARG A 328 -4.18 20.53 -28.16
C ARG A 328 -5.42 20.02 -28.88
N ILE A 329 -6.47 19.70 -28.13
CA ILE A 329 -7.79 19.35 -28.69
C ILE A 329 -8.73 20.49 -28.34
N GLY A 330 -9.09 21.31 -29.32
CA GLY A 330 -9.84 22.55 -29.07
C GLY A 330 -9.15 23.47 -28.06
N ARG A 331 -9.75 23.63 -26.87
CA ARG A 331 -9.19 24.45 -25.77
C ARG A 331 -8.42 23.62 -24.73
N GLN A 332 -8.54 22.30 -24.80
CA GLN A 332 -8.02 21.34 -23.85
C GLN A 332 -6.64 20.83 -24.29
N ARG A 333 -5.92 20.23 -23.35
CA ARG A 333 -4.64 19.56 -23.60
C ARG A 333 -4.84 18.05 -23.51
N MET A 334 -4.26 17.32 -24.45
CA MET A 334 -4.08 15.87 -24.42
C MET A 334 -2.59 15.56 -24.27
N MET A 335 -2.24 14.71 -23.31
CA MET A 335 -0.88 14.23 -23.09
C MET A 335 -0.87 12.72 -23.31
N LEU A 336 -0.09 12.26 -24.27
CA LEU A 336 0.17 10.84 -24.51
C LEU A 336 1.49 10.49 -23.86
N TYR A 337 1.47 9.59 -22.88
CA TYR A 337 2.65 9.10 -22.20
C TYR A 337 3.06 7.76 -22.79
N TRP A 338 4.37 7.62 -23.01
CA TRP A 338 4.96 6.41 -23.54
C TRP A 338 6.02 5.87 -22.57
N LYS A 339 6.29 4.57 -22.68
CA LYS A 339 7.29 3.84 -21.91
C LYS A 339 8.38 3.35 -22.84
N GLY A 340 9.63 3.35 -22.36
CA GLY A 340 10.73 2.72 -23.07
C GLY A 340 11.24 3.56 -24.24
N GLN A 341 12.30 3.06 -24.87
CA GLN A 341 12.82 3.60 -26.13
C GLN A 341 11.97 3.19 -27.34
N ASP A 342 11.10 2.19 -27.18
CA ASP A 342 10.17 1.68 -28.19
C ASP A 342 8.83 2.46 -28.21
N TYR A 343 8.64 3.41 -27.29
CA TYR A 343 7.41 4.20 -27.15
C TYR A 343 6.16 3.32 -26.97
N SER A 344 6.27 2.27 -26.17
CA SER A 344 5.11 1.47 -25.77
C SER A 344 4.02 2.36 -25.10
N PRO A 345 2.74 2.26 -25.48
CA PRO A 345 1.66 3.08 -24.91
C PRO A 345 1.56 2.91 -23.38
N ARG A 346 1.49 4.02 -22.64
CA ARG A 346 1.37 3.99 -21.17
C ARG A 346 0.04 4.53 -20.68
N THR A 347 -0.21 5.82 -20.86
CA THR A 347 -1.48 6.48 -20.51
C THR A 347 -1.78 7.63 -21.47
N VAL A 348 -3.07 7.96 -21.65
CA VAL A 348 -3.53 9.21 -22.29
C VAL A 348 -4.26 10.05 -21.27
N MET A 349 -3.84 11.30 -21.05
CA MET A 349 -4.53 12.22 -20.14
C MET A 349 -5.07 13.45 -20.89
N VAL A 350 -6.36 13.73 -20.72
CA VAL A 350 -7.01 14.97 -21.17
C VAL A 350 -7.25 15.87 -19.96
N GLY A 351 -6.76 17.11 -20.03
CA GLY A 351 -6.89 18.09 -18.95
C GLY A 351 -7.10 19.51 -19.46
N ARG A 352 -7.43 20.42 -18.53
CA ARG A 352 -7.46 21.85 -18.83
C ARG A 352 -6.04 22.43 -18.85
N LYS A 353 -5.83 23.43 -19.70
CA LYS A 353 -4.62 24.28 -19.61
C LYS A 353 -4.71 25.07 -18.31
N GLY A 354 -3.67 24.97 -17.47
CA GLY A 354 -3.49 25.84 -16.31
C GLY A 354 -3.32 27.29 -16.72
#